data_AF-A0A968Z2M5-F1
#
_entry.id   AF-A0A968Z2M5-F1
#
_cell.length_a   1.000
_cell.length_b   1.000
_cell.length_c   1.000
_cell.angle_alpha   90.00
_cell.angle_beta   90.00
_cell.angle_gamma   90.00
#
_symmetry.space_group_name_H-M   'P 1'
#
loop_
_entity.id
_entity.type
_entity.pdbx_description
1 polymer ?
#
loop_
_entity_poly.entity_id
_entity_poly.type
_entity_poly.pdbx_seq_one_letter_code
_entity_poly.pdbx_strand_id
1 'polypeptide(L)'
;MTITISQQSFWELMEEAEETAQHDPCDPLDVTWKYPKQLGYGYYRNIELRPGLEIEICNIRLRDRVILNCPENYNCLEYHFHLFGQHEDKYATVI
;
A
#
# COMPACT_ATOMS: atom_id res chain seq x y z
N MET A 1 16.82 8.77 10.60
CA MET A 1 16.43 8.26 11.94
C MET A 1 15.51 7.06 11.77
N THR A 2 15.19 6.32 12.82
CA THR A 2 14.26 5.18 12.76
C THR A 2 12.94 5.60 13.38
N ILE A 3 11.84 5.36 12.68
CA ILE A 3 10.46 5.53 13.17
C ILE A 3 9.99 4.16 13.64
N THR A 4 9.79 3.99 14.94
CA THR A 4 9.24 2.76 15.51
C THR A 4 7.81 3.03 15.97
N ILE A 5 6.83 2.31 15.42
CA ILE A 5 5.41 2.53 15.72
C ILE A 5 4.69 1.19 15.93
N SER A 6 3.61 1.22 16.70
CA SER A 6 2.72 0.07 16.85
C SER A 6 1.88 -0.13 15.59
N GLN A 7 1.38 -1.35 15.38
CA GLN A 7 0.40 -1.63 14.33
C GLN A 7 -0.83 -0.72 14.43
N GLN A 8 -1.33 -0.48 15.64
CA GLN A 8 -2.48 0.42 15.84
C GLN A 8 -2.18 1.83 15.36
N SER A 9 -1.06 2.43 15.79
CA SER A 9 -0.72 3.79 15.38
C SER A 9 -0.40 3.90 13.88
N PHE A 10 0.07 2.81 13.26
CA PHE A 10 0.17 2.76 11.81
C PHE A 10 -1.20 2.84 11.14
N TRP A 11 -2.18 2.07 11.61
CA TRP A 11 -3.54 2.12 11.06
C TRP A 11 -4.21 3.47 11.30
N GLU A 12 -4.02 4.10 12.46
CA GLU A 12 -4.51 5.46 12.73
C GLU A 12 -3.95 6.46 11.71
N LEU A 13 -2.67 6.37 11.36
CA LEU A 13 -2.07 7.21 10.30
C LEU A 13 -2.62 6.92 8.91
N MET A 14 -2.96 5.67 8.62
CA MET A 14 -3.58 5.29 7.34
C MET A 14 -5.04 5.76 7.27
N GLU A 15 -5.79 5.70 8.38
CA GLU A 15 -7.15 6.24 8.50
C GLU A 15 -7.15 7.77 8.32
N GLU A 16 -6.19 8.49 8.91
CA GLU A 16 -6.00 9.93 8.63
C GLU A 16 -5.79 10.23 7.13
N ALA A 17 -5.20 9.29 6.39
CA ALA A 17 -5.01 9.45 4.96
C ALA A 17 -6.30 9.25 4.14
N GLU A 18 -7.39 8.73 4.72
CA GLU A 18 -8.70 8.59 4.07
C GLU A 18 -9.25 9.93 3.57
N GLU A 19 -8.96 11.04 4.26
CA GLU A 19 -9.33 12.38 3.82
C GLU A 19 -8.74 12.75 2.46
N THR A 20 -7.72 12.02 2.01
CA THR A 20 -7.05 12.23 0.72
C THR A 20 -7.54 11.30 -0.38
N ALA A 21 -8.58 10.50 -0.13
CA ALA A 21 -9.15 9.56 -1.07
C ALA A 21 -9.56 10.26 -2.39
N GLN A 22 -9.13 9.67 -3.49
CA GLN A 22 -9.49 10.06 -4.84
C GLN A 22 -9.95 8.81 -5.59
N HIS A 23 -11.22 8.79 -5.97
CA HIS A 23 -11.79 7.73 -6.79
C HIS A 23 -11.46 7.97 -8.27
N ASP A 24 -11.19 6.91 -9.03
CA ASP A 24 -11.11 7.00 -10.48
C ASP A 24 -12.49 7.42 -11.04
N PRO A 25 -12.54 8.39 -11.98
CA PRO A 25 -13.81 8.85 -12.54
C PRO A 25 -14.61 7.78 -13.29
N CYS A 26 -13.93 6.72 -13.77
CA CYS A 26 -14.52 5.63 -14.55
C CYS A 26 -14.70 4.35 -13.73
N ASP A 27 -14.04 4.23 -12.57
CA ASP A 27 -14.14 3.07 -11.68
C ASP A 27 -14.21 3.51 -10.21
N PRO A 28 -15.40 3.50 -9.57
CA PRO A 28 -15.54 3.92 -8.18
C PRO A 28 -14.86 2.97 -7.18
N LEU A 29 -14.52 1.75 -7.60
CA LEU A 29 -13.80 0.75 -6.81
C LEU A 29 -12.27 0.91 -6.91
N ASP A 30 -11.82 1.87 -7.71
CA ASP A 30 -10.44 2.25 -7.84
C ASP A 30 -10.18 3.53 -7.06
N VAL A 31 -9.49 3.40 -5.93
CA VAL A 31 -9.29 4.49 -4.98
C VAL A 31 -7.81 4.70 -4.73
N THR A 32 -7.38 5.95 -4.80
CA THR A 32 -6.01 6.36 -4.51
C THR A 32 -5.99 7.29 -3.30
N TRP A 33 -5.08 7.03 -2.35
CA TRP A 33 -4.81 7.86 -1.18
C TRP A 33 -3.37 8.34 -1.20
N LYS A 34 -3.12 9.50 -0.62
CA LYS A 34 -1.75 9.95 -0.36
C LYS A 34 -1.17 9.16 0.81
N TYR A 35 0.10 8.80 0.70
CA TYR A 35 0.77 8.12 1.80
C TYR A 35 0.97 9.07 3.00
N PRO A 36 0.80 8.61 4.26
CA PRO A 36 0.94 9.47 5.43
C PRO A 36 2.31 10.17 5.47
N LYS A 37 2.27 11.50 5.55
CA LYS A 37 3.47 12.36 5.47
C LYS A 37 4.47 12.12 6.61
N GLN A 38 3.97 11.59 7.72
CA GLN A 38 4.73 11.21 8.90
C GLN A 38 5.66 10.03 8.58
N LEU A 39 5.25 9.12 7.68
CA LEU A 39 5.98 7.91 7.32
C LEU A 39 6.80 8.08 6.03
N GLY A 40 6.31 8.90 5.10
CA GLY A 40 6.97 9.08 3.81
C GLY A 40 6.19 9.98 2.85
N TYR A 41 6.39 9.74 1.56
CA TYR A 41 5.73 10.45 0.47
C TYR A 41 5.32 9.46 -0.60
N GLY A 42 4.33 9.83 -1.41
CA GLY A 42 3.82 9.00 -2.50
C GLY A 42 2.35 8.71 -2.33
N TYR A 43 1.91 7.57 -2.86
CA TYR A 43 0.51 7.14 -2.81
C TYR A 43 0.38 5.64 -2.61
N TYR A 44 -0.79 5.26 -2.10
CA TYR A 44 -1.31 3.91 -2.08
C TYR A 44 -2.60 3.92 -2.91
N ARG A 45 -2.80 2.91 -3.75
CA ARG A 45 -4.00 2.74 -4.57
C ARG A 45 -4.53 1.33 -4.38
N ASN A 46 -5.82 1.21 -4.19
CA ASN A 46 -6.53 -0.06 -4.08
C ASN A 46 -7.52 -0.14 -5.24
N ILE A 47 -7.57 -1.29 -5.91
CA ILE A 47 -8.51 -1.58 -6.99
C ILE A 47 -9.24 -2.87 -6.62
N GLU A 48 -10.51 -2.77 -6.24
CA GLU A 48 -11.31 -3.96 -5.98
C GLU A 48 -11.75 -4.59 -7.30
N LEU A 49 -11.25 -5.80 -7.61
CA LEU A 49 -11.59 -6.51 -8.83
C LEU A 49 -12.94 -7.25 -8.73
N ARG A 50 -13.24 -7.73 -7.52
CA ARG A 50 -14.46 -8.44 -7.13
C ARG A 50 -14.48 -8.62 -5.61
N PRO A 51 -15.62 -8.97 -4.99
CA PRO A 51 -15.69 -9.18 -3.55
C PRO A 51 -14.63 -10.17 -3.04
N GLY A 52 -13.77 -9.68 -2.14
CA GLY A 52 -12.68 -10.46 -1.54
C GLY A 52 -11.42 -10.61 -2.41
N LEU A 53 -11.29 -9.88 -3.52
CA LEU A 53 -10.07 -9.80 -4.32
C LEU A 53 -9.79 -8.37 -4.76
N GLU A 54 -8.66 -7.84 -4.31
CA GLU A 54 -8.19 -6.49 -4.61
C GLU A 54 -6.75 -6.50 -5.13
N ILE A 55 -6.38 -5.42 -5.83
CA ILE A 55 -5.00 -5.11 -6.18
C ILE A 55 -4.58 -3.88 -5.39
N GLU A 56 -3.48 -4.00 -4.65
CA GLU A 56 -2.82 -2.88 -4.00
C GLU A 56 -1.60 -2.43 -4.81
N ILE A 57 -1.51 -1.14 -5.10
CA ILE A 57 -0.39 -0.49 -5.78
C ILE A 57 0.21 0.56 -4.86
N CYS A 58 1.45 0.34 -4.44
CA CYS A 58 2.20 1.25 -3.59
C CYS A 58 3.32 1.92 -4.39
N ASN A 59 3.27 3.24 -4.53
CA ASN A 59 4.41 4.03 -4.99
C ASN A 59 4.82 4.96 -3.86
N ILE A 60 5.70 4.45 -3.00
CA ILE A 60 6.06 5.09 -1.74
C ILE A 60 7.56 5.29 -1.62
N ARG A 61 7.93 6.42 -1.06
CA ARG A 61 9.29 6.70 -0.59
C ARG A 61 9.23 6.99 0.90
N LEU A 62 9.76 6.06 1.68
CA LEU A 62 9.85 6.24 3.13
C LEU A 62 10.80 7.39 3.45
N ARG A 63 10.41 8.22 4.42
CA ARG A 63 11.22 9.34 4.90
C ARG A 63 12.44 8.86 5.68
N ASP A 64 12.24 7.77 6.41
CA ASP A 64 13.16 7.19 7.37
C ASP A 64 12.88 5.68 7.47
N ARG A 65 13.76 4.93 8.15
CA ARG A 65 13.52 3.50 8.37
C ARG A 65 12.30 3.34 9.28
N VAL A 66 11.26 2.68 8.79
CA VAL A 66 10.07 2.35 9.59
C VAL A 66 10.22 0.94 10.15
N ILE A 67 10.01 0.80 11.46
CA ILE A 67 9.89 -0.49 12.16
C ILE A 67 8.48 -0.57 12.72
N LEU A 68 7.70 -1.52 12.20
CA LEU A 68 6.33 -1.76 12.64
C LEU A 68 6.34 -2.88 13.69
N ASN A 69 5.83 -2.58 14.88
CA ASN A 69 5.63 -3.57 15.93
C ASN A 69 4.24 -4.19 15.76
N CYS A 70 4.20 -5.36 15.12
CA CYS A 70 2.99 -6.16 14.97
C CYS A 70 2.90 -7.19 16.10
N PRO A 71 1.77 -7.29 16.83
CA PRO A 71 1.53 -8.40 17.73
C PRO A 71 1.37 -9.70 16.94
N GLU A 72 1.67 -10.84 17.57
CA GLU A 72 1.35 -12.16 17.00
C GLU A 72 -0.17 -12.30 16.83
N ASN A 73 -0.62 -12.65 15.61
CA ASN A 73 -2.02 -12.90 15.32
C ASN A 73 -2.22 -14.33 14.80
N TYR A 74 -2.78 -15.20 15.65
CA TYR A 74 -3.00 -16.61 15.34
C TYR A 74 -4.17 -16.86 14.36
N ASN A 75 -4.95 -15.83 14.05
CA ASN A 75 -6.18 -15.96 13.24
C ASN A 75 -5.99 -15.56 11.78
N CYS A 76 -4.78 -15.14 11.37
CA CYS A 76 -4.48 -14.74 10.00
C CYS A 76 -3.17 -15.39 9.54
N LEU A 77 -3.22 -16.07 8.38
CA LEU A 77 -2.04 -16.55 7.69
C LEU A 77 -1.80 -15.64 6.50
N GLU A 78 -0.72 -14.86 6.55
CA GLU A 78 -0.29 -14.01 5.45
C GLU A 78 0.92 -14.62 4.74
N TYR A 79 0.87 -14.66 3.41
CA TYR A 79 2.01 -15.03 2.58
C TYR A 79 2.41 -13.81 1.75
N HIS A 80 3.61 -13.28 2.00
CA HIS A 80 4.18 -12.20 1.21
C HIS A 80 5.33 -12.74 0.35
N PHE A 81 5.31 -12.42 -0.94
CA PHE A 81 6.38 -12.76 -1.86
C PHE A 81 7.01 -11.48 -2.41
N HIS A 82 8.31 -11.32 -2.19
CA HIS A 82 9.06 -10.25 -2.84
C HIS A 82 9.48 -10.71 -4.23
N LEU A 83 8.93 -10.05 -5.26
CA LEU A 83 9.35 -10.24 -6.65
C LEU A 83 10.33 -9.12 -7.02
N PHE A 84 11.51 -9.51 -7.52
CA PHE A 84 12.50 -8.58 -8.06
C PHE A 84 12.95 -9.06 -9.44
N GLY A 85 12.97 -8.16 -10.43
CA GLY A 85 13.41 -8.48 -11.80
C GLY A 85 12.67 -7.70 -12.87
N GLN A 86 13.01 -7.99 -14.13
CA GLN A 86 12.33 -7.47 -15.32
C GLN A 86 11.49 -8.60 -15.93
N HIS A 87 10.26 -8.29 -16.33
CA HIS A 87 9.41 -9.22 -17.08
C HIS A 87 9.59 -8.99 -18.57
N GLU A 88 10.01 -10.01 -19.30
CA GLU A 88 9.98 -10.05 -20.76
C GLU A 88 8.87 -11.02 -21.18
N ASP A 89 7.78 -10.51 -21.74
CA ASP A 89 6.81 -11.34 -22.45
C ASP A 89 6.87 -11.06 -23.96
N LYS A 90 6.12 -11.85 -24.73
CA LYS A 90 6.07 -11.73 -26.20
C LYS A 90 5.41 -10.41 -26.68
N TYR A 91 4.89 -9.59 -25.77
CA TYR A 91 4.15 -8.36 -26.05
C TYR A 91 4.84 -7.10 -25.50
N ALA A 92 5.89 -7.25 -24.68
CA ALA A 92 6.67 -6.17 -24.10
C ALA A 92 7.70 -5.64 -25.09
N THR A 93 7.23 -4.98 -26.16
CA THR A 93 7.99 -3.88 -26.75
C THR A 93 7.38 -2.60 -26.21
N VAL A 94 7.83 -2.18 -25.02
CA VAL A 94 7.57 -0.80 -24.57
C VAL A 94 8.59 0.07 -25.32
N ILE A 95 8.15 0.73 -26.37
CA ILE A 95 8.94 1.72 -27.14
C ILE A 95 9.12 2.97 -26.29
#